data_AF-G7CG38-F1
#
_entry.id   AF-G7CG38-F1
#
_cell.length_a   1.000
_cell.length_b   1.000
_cell.length_c   1.000
_cell.angle_alpha   90.00
_cell.angle_beta   90.00
_cell.angle_gamma   90.00
#
_symmetry.space_group_name_H-M   'P 1'
#
loop_
_entity.id
_entity.type
_entity.pdbx_description
1 polymer ?
#
loop_
_entity_poly.entity_id
_entity_poly.type
_entity_poly.pdbx_seq_one_letter_code
_entity_poly.pdbx_strand_id
1 'polypeptide(L)'
;MELLIAANPNPESRLPYLIRLPLGAGLVFSTSGTWPRTKALYCHPLDLEQWPADAEVVERIELRACQRRGAAIDIIAARGRENRSQLVFTTARGREVVFWQGPRTTRQSRPGVRTPSARAAGIADLHVVVDTHERYAYDFADKPVTVSRRALPCGDYGVAVGERLVAAVERKSLSDLTSGLLNGKLKYQLTELATLPRAAVVVEDRYSEIFKLTYARPSVVADALAELQIAFPTVPIVFCQTRKLAQEYTYRYLAAGRTWALDNADAAAAFGVDATADHGSHRVEPSSAQIRTWARDAGLPVADKGRLRAEIVAAWREAHT
;
A
#
# COMPACT_ATOMS: atom_id res chain seq x y z
N MET A 1 15.18 2.75 -31.10
CA MET A 1 15.99 3.72 -30.33
C MET A 1 15.96 3.29 -28.87
N GLU A 2 17.04 3.46 -28.10
CA GLU A 2 17.14 2.93 -26.73
C GLU A 2 17.51 4.02 -25.71
N LEU A 3 16.89 3.97 -24.54
CA LEU A 3 17.40 4.60 -23.32
C LEU A 3 18.30 3.60 -22.61
N LEU A 4 19.56 3.97 -22.38
CA LEU A 4 20.51 3.14 -21.64
C LEU A 4 20.60 3.62 -20.20
N ILE A 5 20.67 2.68 -19.27
CA ILE A 5 20.88 2.94 -17.84
C ILE A 5 22.07 2.11 -17.39
N ALA A 6 23.06 2.77 -16.80
CA ALA A 6 24.27 2.13 -16.30
C ALA A 6 24.48 2.45 -14.81
N ALA A 7 25.23 1.60 -14.12
CA ALA A 7 25.75 1.94 -12.80
C ALA A 7 26.69 3.16 -12.90
N ASN A 8 26.61 4.07 -11.93
CA ASN A 8 27.56 5.16 -11.83
C ASN A 8 28.89 4.61 -11.32
N PRO A 9 30.01 4.78 -12.06
CA PRO A 9 31.31 4.24 -11.64
C PRO A 9 31.84 4.91 -10.37
N ASN A 10 31.30 6.06 -9.96
CA ASN A 10 31.65 6.69 -8.68
C ASN A 10 30.80 6.09 -7.52
N PRO A 11 31.39 5.26 -6.64
CA PRO A 11 30.66 4.62 -5.54
C PRO A 11 30.23 5.60 -4.43
N GLU A 12 30.86 6.78 -4.34
CA GLU A 12 30.49 7.80 -3.35
C GLU A 12 29.32 8.69 -3.81
N SER A 13 28.89 8.53 -5.07
CA SER A 13 27.81 9.33 -5.63
C SER A 13 26.46 8.98 -4.99
N ARG A 14 25.74 10.00 -4.52
CA ARG A 14 24.32 9.86 -4.14
C ARG A 14 23.38 9.63 -5.34
N LEU A 15 23.91 9.67 -6.56
CA LEU A 15 23.23 9.41 -7.82
C LEU A 15 23.85 8.16 -8.46
N PRO A 16 23.49 6.94 -7.99
CA PRO A 16 24.15 5.68 -8.34
C PRO A 16 23.89 5.21 -9.78
N TYR A 17 23.11 5.93 -10.59
CA TYR A 17 22.82 5.54 -11.97
C TYR A 17 23.18 6.65 -12.94
N LEU A 18 23.66 6.26 -14.12
CA LEU A 18 23.77 7.10 -15.30
C LEU A 18 22.67 6.72 -16.29
N ILE A 19 22.08 7.71 -16.97
CA ILE A 19 21.14 7.49 -18.06
C ILE A 19 21.64 8.17 -19.33
N ARG A 20 21.54 7.49 -20.47
CA ARG A 20 21.85 8.04 -21.79
C ARG A 20 20.63 8.00 -22.69
N LEU A 21 20.14 9.19 -23.06
CA LEU A 21 19.00 9.34 -23.95
C LEU A 21 19.42 9.36 -25.42
N PRO A 22 18.64 8.75 -26.32
CA PRO A 22 18.90 8.75 -27.76
C PRO A 22 18.35 10.01 -28.44
N LEU A 23 18.79 11.19 -28.01
CA LEU A 23 18.41 12.49 -28.58
C LEU A 23 19.65 13.22 -29.10
N GLY A 24 19.69 13.55 -30.39
CA GLY A 24 20.89 14.13 -31.03
C GLY A 24 22.08 13.16 -30.95
N ALA A 25 23.26 13.67 -30.56
CA ALA A 25 24.45 12.85 -30.29
C ALA A 25 24.32 11.96 -29.02
N GLY A 26 23.32 12.26 -28.19
CA GLY A 26 23.07 11.62 -26.91
C GLY A 26 23.08 12.65 -25.78
N LEU A 27 22.22 12.47 -24.77
CA LEU A 27 22.24 13.26 -23.54
C LEU A 27 22.49 12.34 -22.35
N VAL A 28 23.40 12.74 -21.46
CA VAL A 28 23.79 11.95 -20.30
C VAL A 28 23.38 12.66 -19.01
N PHE A 29 22.85 11.91 -18.05
CA PHE A 29 22.53 12.42 -16.73
C PHE A 29 22.92 11.41 -15.66
N SER A 30 23.32 11.86 -14.47
CA SER A 30 23.31 11.02 -13.27
C SER A 30 22.00 11.20 -12.49
N THR A 31 21.48 10.12 -11.90
CA THR A 31 20.21 10.13 -11.19
C THR A 31 20.15 9.06 -10.09
N SER A 32 19.10 9.10 -9.24
CA SER A 32 18.97 8.22 -8.08
C SER A 32 18.17 6.94 -8.33
N GLY A 33 17.72 6.66 -9.56
CA GLY A 33 16.95 5.46 -9.88
C GLY A 33 16.79 5.23 -11.37
N THR A 34 16.35 4.03 -11.75
CA THR A 34 16.26 3.61 -13.17
C THR A 34 14.95 4.02 -13.86
N TRP A 35 13.95 4.48 -13.11
CA TRP A 35 12.72 5.04 -13.66
C TRP A 35 11.98 5.85 -12.59
N PRO A 36 11.30 6.97 -12.93
CA PRO A 36 10.53 7.75 -11.96
C PRO A 36 9.18 7.08 -11.66
N ARG A 37 9.15 6.29 -10.59
CA ARG A 37 7.98 5.48 -10.20
C ARG A 37 7.19 6.15 -9.08
N THR A 38 7.86 6.41 -7.96
CA THR A 38 7.24 6.92 -6.73
C THR A 38 7.42 8.42 -6.54
N LYS A 39 8.51 9.00 -7.05
CA LYS A 39 8.83 10.43 -6.99
C LYS A 39 9.58 10.87 -8.26
N ALA A 40 9.56 12.17 -8.55
CA ALA A 40 10.44 12.74 -9.56
C ALA A 40 11.89 12.56 -9.10
N LEU A 41 12.74 12.12 -10.02
CA LEU A 41 14.17 11.91 -9.78
C LEU A 41 14.92 13.14 -10.27
N TYR A 42 15.81 13.68 -9.43
CA TYR A 42 16.74 14.70 -9.90
C TYR A 42 17.70 14.07 -10.90
N CYS A 43 17.98 14.79 -11.98
CA CYS A 43 18.93 14.42 -13.02
C CYS A 43 19.99 15.51 -13.10
N HIS A 44 21.22 15.17 -12.72
CA HIS A 44 22.35 16.08 -12.91
C HIS A 44 22.88 15.90 -14.34
N PRO A 45 22.89 16.96 -15.18
CA PRO A 45 23.44 16.87 -16.54
C PRO A 45 24.91 16.52 -16.51
N LEU A 46 25.34 15.70 -17.48
CA LEU A 46 26.73 15.32 -17.68
C LEU A 46 27.09 15.52 -19.16
N ASP A 47 28.36 15.77 -19.42
CA ASP A 47 28.86 15.82 -20.80
C ASP A 47 28.82 14.41 -21.40
N LEU A 48 28.69 14.29 -22.73
CA LEU A 48 28.53 13.00 -23.39
C LEU A 48 29.76 12.09 -23.18
N GLU A 49 30.94 12.71 -23.11
CA GLU A 49 32.25 12.08 -22.86
C GLU A 49 32.34 11.47 -21.46
N GLN A 50 31.47 11.87 -20.54
CA GLN A 50 31.39 11.31 -19.19
C GLN A 50 30.60 9.99 -19.14
N TRP A 51 30.02 9.55 -20.27
CA TRP A 51 29.53 8.18 -20.40
C TRP A 51 30.70 7.19 -20.50
N PRO A 52 30.86 6.24 -19.55
CA PRO A 52 31.99 5.32 -19.58
C PRO A 52 31.98 4.41 -20.81
N ALA A 53 33.13 4.17 -21.41
CA ALA A 53 33.26 3.26 -22.55
C ALA A 53 32.92 1.81 -22.18
N ASP A 54 33.23 1.43 -20.95
CA ASP A 54 32.99 0.15 -20.29
C ASP A 54 31.77 0.19 -19.34
N ALA A 55 30.82 1.10 -19.60
CA ALA A 55 29.66 1.29 -18.74
C ALA A 55 28.92 -0.04 -18.46
N GLU A 56 28.78 -0.38 -17.18
CA GLU A 56 27.98 -1.52 -16.74
C GLU A 56 26.49 -1.19 -16.93
N VAL A 57 25.95 -1.55 -18.10
CA VAL A 57 24.55 -1.32 -18.44
C VAL A 57 23.65 -2.26 -17.64
N VAL A 58 22.90 -1.69 -16.70
CA VAL A 58 21.96 -2.41 -15.82
C VAL A 58 20.56 -2.54 -16.43
N GLU A 59 20.15 -1.62 -17.30
CA GLU A 59 18.84 -1.68 -17.98
C GLU A 59 18.96 -1.07 -19.39
N ARG A 60 18.41 -1.76 -20.39
CA ARG A 60 18.20 -1.24 -21.75
C ARG A 60 16.70 -1.14 -21.99
N ILE A 61 16.23 0.07 -22.29
CA ILE A 61 14.81 0.34 -22.48
C ILE A 61 14.58 0.72 -23.93
N GLU A 62 13.91 -0.17 -24.67
CA GLU A 62 13.42 0.15 -26.01
C GLU A 62 12.39 1.28 -25.93
N LEU A 63 12.55 2.32 -26.76
CA LEU A 63 11.64 3.45 -26.82
C LEU A 63 10.85 3.46 -28.13
N ARG A 64 9.55 3.71 -28.00
CA ARG A 64 8.67 4.09 -29.12
C ARG A 64 8.86 5.55 -29.54
N ALA A 65 9.22 6.42 -28.59
CA ALA A 65 9.50 7.82 -28.87
C ALA A 65 10.43 8.43 -27.82
N CYS A 66 11.34 9.31 -28.26
CA CYS A 66 12.11 10.22 -27.43
C CYS A 66 12.18 11.58 -28.13
N GLN A 67 11.49 12.60 -27.63
CA GLN A 67 11.34 13.87 -28.34
C GLN A 67 11.40 15.07 -27.39
N ARG A 68 12.14 16.11 -27.79
CA ARG A 68 12.14 17.41 -27.10
C ARG A 68 10.86 18.18 -27.45
N ARG A 69 10.14 18.65 -26.43
CA ARG A 69 8.99 19.56 -26.54
C ARG A 69 9.18 20.71 -25.55
N GLY A 70 9.73 21.81 -26.04
CA GLY A 70 10.08 22.97 -25.21
C GLY A 70 11.03 22.60 -24.08
N ALA A 71 10.59 22.83 -22.84
CA ALA A 71 11.36 22.55 -21.63
C ALA A 71 11.36 21.07 -21.21
N ALA A 72 10.63 20.19 -21.90
CA ALA A 72 10.56 18.76 -21.58
C ALA A 72 11.14 17.87 -22.69
N ILE A 73 11.66 16.71 -22.33
CA ILE A 73 11.92 15.58 -23.23
C ILE A 73 10.94 14.48 -22.86
N ASP A 74 10.03 14.16 -23.78
CA ASP A 74 9.13 13.01 -23.65
C ASP A 74 9.90 11.71 -23.88
N ILE A 75 9.72 10.74 -22.98
CA ILE A 75 10.23 9.37 -23.11
C ILE A 75 9.04 8.41 -23.10
N ILE A 76 8.85 7.68 -24.21
CA ILE A 76 7.82 6.65 -24.34
C ILE A 76 8.50 5.30 -24.54
N ALA A 77 8.52 4.47 -23.49
CA ALA A 77 9.08 3.12 -23.52
C ALA A 77 8.12 2.11 -24.16
N ALA A 78 8.66 1.11 -24.86
CA ALA A 78 7.92 0.06 -25.55
C ALA A 78 7.44 -1.06 -24.59
N ARG A 79 6.77 -0.70 -23.49
CA ARG A 79 6.25 -1.66 -22.49
C ARG A 79 4.83 -1.32 -22.02
N GLY A 80 4.17 -2.26 -21.36
CA GLY A 80 2.78 -2.12 -20.90
C GLY A 80 2.60 -1.26 -19.65
N ARG A 81 3.58 -1.22 -18.75
CA ARG A 81 3.58 -0.39 -17.53
C ARG A 81 4.82 0.50 -17.50
N GLU A 82 4.72 1.64 -16.81
CA GLU A 82 5.85 2.58 -16.64
C GLU A 82 6.45 2.96 -17.99
N ASN A 83 5.56 3.23 -18.94
CA ASN A 83 5.88 3.39 -20.34
C ASN A 83 5.95 4.85 -20.77
N ARG A 84 5.63 5.79 -19.89
CA ARG A 84 5.64 7.23 -20.16
C ARG A 84 6.36 7.94 -19.03
N SER A 85 7.29 8.83 -19.36
CA SER A 85 7.97 9.74 -18.44
C SER A 85 8.47 10.97 -19.21
N GLN A 86 8.93 11.98 -18.48
CA GLN A 86 9.49 13.21 -19.03
C GLN A 86 10.74 13.62 -18.26
N LEU A 87 11.81 14.04 -18.93
CA LEU A 87 12.82 14.90 -18.30
C LEU A 87 12.43 16.36 -18.49
N VAL A 88 12.19 17.07 -17.40
CA VAL A 88 11.78 18.47 -17.42
C VAL A 88 12.92 19.34 -16.92
N PHE A 89 13.35 20.23 -17.81
CA PHE A 89 14.33 21.28 -17.56
C PHE A 89 13.57 22.46 -16.97
N THR A 90 13.99 22.91 -15.79
CA THR A 90 13.33 24.00 -15.08
C THR A 90 14.34 24.75 -14.23
N THR A 91 13.92 25.86 -13.62
CA THR A 91 14.77 26.66 -12.73
C THR A 91 14.27 26.52 -11.30
N ALA A 92 15.15 26.13 -10.37
CA ALA A 92 14.85 26.08 -8.95
C ALA A 92 15.91 26.86 -8.18
N ARG A 93 15.48 27.81 -7.33
CA ARG A 93 16.37 28.69 -6.55
C ARG A 93 17.47 29.35 -7.40
N GLY A 94 17.09 29.82 -8.60
CA GLY A 94 18.01 30.49 -9.53
C GLY A 94 19.01 29.58 -10.26
N ARG A 95 18.91 28.25 -10.14
CA ARG A 95 19.75 27.29 -10.85
C ARG A 95 18.92 26.44 -11.81
N GLU A 96 19.48 26.16 -12.98
CA GLU A 96 18.90 25.17 -13.90
C GLU A 96 18.99 23.77 -13.28
N VAL A 97 17.86 23.06 -13.30
CA VAL A 97 17.72 21.71 -12.76
C VAL A 97 16.89 20.87 -13.71
N VAL A 98 17.20 19.58 -13.77
CA VAL A 98 16.45 18.62 -14.58
C VAL A 98 15.79 17.60 -13.65
N PHE A 99 14.50 17.36 -13.85
CA PHE A 99 13.76 16.32 -13.14
C PHE A 99 13.20 15.29 -14.10
N TRP A 100 13.54 14.02 -13.88
CA TRP A 100 12.88 12.91 -14.55
C TRP A 100 11.64 12.50 -13.77
N GLN A 101 10.48 12.60 -14.40
CA GLN A 101 9.19 12.42 -13.75
C GLN A 101 8.25 11.55 -14.58
N GLY A 102 7.49 10.69 -13.90
CA GLY A 102 6.39 9.93 -14.48
C GLY A 102 5.06 10.69 -14.36
N PRO A 103 4.00 10.24 -15.05
CA PRO A 103 2.66 10.81 -14.96
C PRO A 103 2.10 10.89 -13.53
N ARG A 104 2.56 10.01 -12.63
CA ARG A 104 2.15 9.96 -11.22
C ARG A 104 2.91 10.96 -10.35
N THR A 105 4.11 11.37 -10.74
CA THR A 105 4.99 12.21 -9.91
C THR A 105 4.87 13.69 -10.26
N THR A 106 4.32 14.03 -11.43
CA THR A 106 4.04 15.41 -11.87
C THR A 106 2.94 16.10 -11.07
N ARG A 107 1.96 15.34 -10.53
CA ARG A 107 0.76 15.87 -9.85
C ARG A 107 0.79 15.82 -8.33
N GLN A 108 1.85 15.31 -7.72
CA GLN A 108 1.89 15.20 -6.27
C GLN A 108 1.99 16.57 -5.61
N SER A 109 0.97 16.90 -4.83
CA SER A 109 0.98 18.03 -3.90
C SER A 109 2.14 17.84 -2.91
N ARG A 110 2.91 18.91 -2.68
CA ARG A 110 3.92 18.98 -1.60
C ARG A 110 3.31 19.73 -0.42
N PRO A 111 2.51 19.08 0.44
CA PRO A 111 2.08 19.71 1.67
C PRO A 111 3.35 20.09 2.45
N GLY A 112 3.50 21.35 2.85
CA GLY A 112 4.65 21.85 3.62
C GLY A 112 4.69 21.30 5.06
N VAL A 113 4.19 20.08 5.26
CA VAL A 113 3.98 19.43 6.54
C VAL A 113 5.26 18.71 6.95
N ARG A 114 5.77 19.06 8.13
CA ARG A 114 6.83 18.29 8.79
C ARG A 114 6.18 17.12 9.54
N THR A 115 6.70 15.92 9.32
CA THR A 115 6.31 14.73 10.09
C THR A 115 7.01 14.77 11.45
N PRO A 116 6.36 14.34 12.56
CA PRO A 116 6.99 14.34 13.86
C PRO A 116 8.21 13.40 13.92
N SER A 117 9.21 13.76 14.71
CA SER A 117 10.39 12.91 14.99
C SER A 117 10.19 11.97 16.18
N ALA A 118 9.16 12.21 17.01
CA ALA A 118 8.87 11.38 18.18
C ALA A 118 8.52 9.94 17.78
N ARG A 119 9.05 8.99 18.56
CA ARG A 119 8.81 7.55 18.40
C ARG A 119 7.33 7.24 18.46
N ALA A 120 6.85 6.37 17.58
CA ALA A 120 5.48 5.90 17.63
C ALA A 120 5.28 4.99 18.87
N ALA A 121 4.25 5.29 19.66
CA ALA A 121 3.92 4.57 20.91
C ALA A 121 5.11 4.41 21.89
N GLY A 122 6.12 5.29 21.83
CA GLY A 122 7.33 5.18 22.67
C GLY A 122 8.26 4.01 22.33
N ILE A 123 7.97 3.23 21.28
CA ILE A 123 8.73 2.02 20.92
C ILE A 123 10.13 2.40 20.45
N ALA A 124 11.15 1.86 21.12
CA ALA A 124 12.56 2.19 20.88
C ALA A 124 13.05 1.70 19.52
N ASP A 125 12.62 0.51 19.08
CA ASP A 125 12.83 -0.06 17.76
C ASP A 125 11.61 -0.90 17.36
N LEU A 126 10.96 -0.55 16.25
CA LEU A 126 9.80 -1.27 15.75
C LEU A 126 10.24 -2.23 14.63
N HIS A 127 10.07 -3.53 14.84
CA HIS A 127 10.32 -4.49 13.78
C HIS A 127 9.13 -4.54 12.80
N VAL A 128 9.33 -4.02 11.59
CA VAL A 128 8.35 -4.03 10.50
C VAL A 128 8.71 -5.10 9.49
N VAL A 129 7.75 -5.95 9.19
CA VAL A 129 7.82 -6.92 8.12
C VAL A 129 7.30 -6.29 6.84
N VAL A 130 8.05 -6.36 5.76
CA VAL A 130 7.65 -5.92 4.42
C VAL A 130 7.40 -7.14 3.55
N ASP A 131 6.27 -7.17 2.84
CA ASP A 131 5.96 -8.24 1.91
C ASP A 131 7.02 -8.34 0.80
N THR A 132 7.37 -9.57 0.41
CA THR A 132 8.38 -9.81 -0.63
C THR A 132 7.95 -9.32 -2.01
N HIS A 133 6.64 -9.24 -2.28
CA HIS A 133 6.11 -8.75 -3.55
C HIS A 133 6.02 -7.22 -3.59
N GLU A 134 6.21 -6.52 -2.46
CA GLU A 134 6.18 -5.07 -2.43
C GLU A 134 7.48 -4.47 -3.00
N ARG A 135 7.49 -4.27 -4.32
CA ARG A 135 8.66 -3.82 -5.08
C ARG A 135 9.14 -2.41 -4.69
N TYR A 136 8.23 -1.55 -4.25
CA TYR A 136 8.53 -0.17 -3.90
C TYR A 136 8.22 0.11 -2.44
N ALA A 137 8.83 -0.71 -1.57
CA ALA A 137 8.70 -0.62 -0.14
C ALA A 137 9.09 0.75 0.43
N TYR A 138 8.43 1.18 1.50
CA TYR A 138 8.91 2.26 2.35
C TYR A 138 10.29 1.93 2.91
N ASP A 139 11.15 2.94 3.01
CA ASP A 139 12.50 2.77 3.55
C ASP A 139 12.57 2.99 5.06
N PHE A 140 11.58 3.65 5.65
CA PHE A 140 11.55 4.08 7.05
C PHE A 140 12.82 4.79 7.51
N ALA A 141 13.56 5.42 6.60
CA ALA A 141 14.94 5.85 6.84
C ALA A 141 15.10 6.89 7.96
N ASP A 142 14.04 7.63 8.29
CA ASP A 142 14.00 8.63 9.36
C ASP A 142 13.35 8.13 10.67
N LYS A 143 13.08 6.82 10.78
CA LYS A 143 12.36 6.20 11.91
C LYS A 143 13.21 5.11 12.58
N PRO A 144 13.00 4.85 13.88
CA PRO A 144 13.60 3.70 14.56
C PRO A 144 12.83 2.42 14.21
N VAL A 145 13.13 1.89 13.02
CA VAL A 145 12.47 0.71 12.46
C VAL A 145 13.52 -0.26 11.95
N THR A 146 13.46 -1.50 12.41
CA THR A 146 14.16 -2.63 11.80
C THR A 146 13.24 -3.27 10.76
N VAL A 147 13.71 -3.37 9.51
CA VAL A 147 12.93 -3.97 8.41
C VAL A 147 13.40 -5.38 8.12
N SER A 148 12.46 -6.33 8.05
CA SER A 148 12.68 -7.65 7.45
C SER A 148 11.76 -7.87 6.25
N ARG A 149 12.14 -8.77 5.34
CA ARG A 149 11.32 -9.14 4.18
C ARG A 149 10.91 -10.60 4.28
N ARG A 150 9.61 -10.87 4.18
CA ARG A 150 9.02 -12.22 4.04
C ARG A 150 7.66 -12.10 3.40
N ALA A 151 7.13 -13.19 2.86
CA ALA A 151 5.75 -13.23 2.42
C ALA A 151 4.81 -12.97 3.61
N LEU A 152 3.88 -12.03 3.44
CA LEU A 152 2.78 -11.76 4.35
C LEU A 152 1.51 -12.48 3.86
N PRO A 153 0.67 -12.99 4.78
CA PRO A 153 -0.62 -13.58 4.40
C PRO A 153 -1.59 -12.54 3.82
N CYS A 154 -1.47 -11.27 4.24
CA CYS A 154 -2.20 -10.13 3.67
C CYS A 154 -1.49 -8.82 4.06
N GLY A 155 -1.70 -7.77 3.27
CA GLY A 155 -1.04 -6.47 3.43
C GLY A 155 0.39 -6.44 2.88
N ASP A 156 0.89 -5.22 2.67
CA ASP A 156 2.26 -4.99 2.19
C ASP A 156 3.26 -4.78 3.34
N TYR A 157 2.76 -4.37 4.51
CA TYR A 157 3.55 -4.11 5.72
C TYR A 157 2.85 -4.73 6.91
N GLY A 158 3.60 -5.30 7.85
CA GLY A 158 3.05 -5.96 9.02
C GLY A 158 3.91 -5.85 10.26
N VAL A 159 3.30 -6.07 11.42
CA VAL A 159 4.00 -6.29 12.70
C VAL A 159 3.51 -7.57 13.33
N ALA A 160 4.44 -8.31 13.93
CA ALA A 160 4.16 -9.58 14.59
C ALA A 160 4.50 -9.51 16.09
N VAL A 161 3.80 -10.32 16.87
CA VAL A 161 4.13 -10.63 18.27
C VAL A 161 4.31 -12.15 18.34
N GLY A 162 5.54 -12.59 18.63
CA GLY A 162 5.95 -13.97 18.35
C GLY A 162 5.85 -14.26 16.84
N GLU A 163 5.23 -15.39 16.49
CA GLU A 163 5.01 -15.79 15.08
C GLU A 163 3.71 -15.22 14.48
N ARG A 164 2.84 -14.64 15.31
CA ARG A 164 1.51 -14.17 14.88
C ARG A 164 1.57 -12.76 14.34
N LEU A 165 1.06 -12.55 13.12
CA LEU A 165 0.81 -11.23 12.57
C LEU A 165 -0.35 -10.57 13.31
N VAL A 166 -0.12 -9.40 13.91
CA VAL A 166 -1.13 -8.72 14.75
C VAL A 166 -1.72 -7.48 14.12
N ALA A 167 -0.97 -6.84 13.22
CA ALA A 167 -1.46 -5.73 12.42
C ALA A 167 -0.81 -5.73 11.04
N ALA A 168 -1.55 -5.24 10.04
CA ALA A 168 -1.08 -5.11 8.67
C ALA A 168 -1.57 -3.81 8.01
N VAL A 169 -0.81 -3.35 7.03
CA VAL A 169 -1.16 -2.21 6.19
C VAL A 169 -0.98 -2.60 4.74
N GLU A 170 -2.06 -2.50 3.96
CA GLU A 170 -2.07 -2.56 2.51
C GLU A 170 -1.80 -1.17 1.95
N ARG A 171 -0.79 -1.02 1.12
CA ARG A 171 -0.46 0.23 0.45
C ARG A 171 -1.13 0.27 -0.92
N LYS A 172 -1.72 1.42 -1.26
CA LYS A 172 -2.40 1.59 -2.55
C LYS A 172 -2.10 2.96 -3.16
N SER A 173 -1.83 2.98 -4.47
CA SER A 173 -1.90 4.23 -5.23
C SER A 173 -3.37 4.55 -5.55
N LEU A 174 -3.73 5.82 -5.81
CA LEU A 174 -5.09 6.14 -6.26
C LEU A 174 -5.50 5.38 -7.52
N SER A 175 -4.55 5.18 -8.45
CA SER A 175 -4.82 4.42 -9.67
C SER A 175 -5.13 2.96 -9.39
N ASP A 176 -4.37 2.30 -8.49
CA ASP A 176 -4.60 0.90 -8.16
C ASP A 176 -5.87 0.73 -7.32
N LEU A 177 -6.18 1.70 -6.45
CA LEU A 177 -7.45 1.75 -5.73
C LEU A 177 -8.62 1.83 -6.71
N THR A 178 -8.58 2.80 -7.63
CA THR A 178 -9.62 3.00 -8.64
C THR A 178 -9.80 1.75 -9.50
N SER A 179 -8.70 1.18 -9.99
CA SER A 179 -8.77 -0.06 -10.77
C SER A 179 -9.36 -1.22 -9.96
N GLY A 180 -8.92 -1.38 -8.70
CA GLY A 180 -9.41 -2.41 -7.78
C GLY A 180 -10.88 -2.29 -7.40
N LEU A 181 -11.38 -1.06 -7.27
CA LEU A 181 -12.80 -0.76 -7.08
C LEU A 181 -13.61 -1.20 -8.29
N LEU A 182 -13.22 -0.75 -9.49
CA LEU A 182 -13.98 -0.96 -10.73
C LEU A 182 -13.98 -2.41 -11.21
N ASN A 183 -12.95 -3.20 -10.87
CA ASN A 183 -12.87 -4.62 -11.24
C ASN A 183 -13.18 -5.58 -10.09
N GLY A 184 -13.63 -5.07 -8.93
CA GLY A 184 -13.99 -5.86 -7.76
C GLY A 184 -12.81 -6.50 -7.00
N LYS A 185 -11.56 -6.37 -7.46
CA LYS A 185 -10.39 -6.98 -6.79
C LYS A 185 -10.18 -6.45 -5.39
N LEU A 186 -10.47 -5.18 -5.14
CA LEU A 186 -10.29 -4.58 -3.83
C LEU A 186 -11.15 -5.25 -2.76
N LYS A 187 -12.35 -5.74 -3.13
CA LYS A 187 -13.24 -6.45 -2.21
C LYS A 187 -12.57 -7.72 -1.66
N TYR A 188 -11.92 -8.50 -2.51
CA TYR A 188 -11.20 -9.71 -2.09
C TYR A 188 -10.04 -9.38 -1.14
N GLN A 189 -9.27 -8.33 -1.46
CA GLN A 189 -8.19 -7.88 -0.58
C GLN A 189 -8.72 -7.43 0.79
N LEU A 190 -9.84 -6.71 0.82
CA LEU A 190 -10.47 -6.29 2.08
C LEU A 190 -10.99 -7.48 2.89
N THR A 191 -11.52 -8.53 2.25
CA THR A 191 -11.91 -9.77 2.93
C THR A 191 -10.71 -10.42 3.63
N GLU A 192 -9.57 -10.52 2.95
CA GLU A 192 -8.35 -11.08 3.55
C GLU A 192 -7.84 -10.20 4.69
N LEU A 193 -7.80 -8.88 4.50
CA LEU A 193 -7.37 -7.93 5.54
C LEU A 193 -8.29 -7.95 6.77
N ALA A 194 -9.60 -8.14 6.57
CA ALA A 194 -10.57 -8.19 7.66
C ALA A 194 -10.40 -9.41 8.59
N THR A 195 -9.60 -10.41 8.19
CA THR A 195 -9.23 -11.53 9.08
C THR A 195 -8.25 -11.12 10.18
N LEU A 196 -7.57 -9.97 10.02
CA LEU A 196 -6.69 -9.42 11.04
C LEU A 196 -7.44 -8.42 11.92
N PRO A 197 -7.21 -8.43 13.26
CA PRO A 197 -7.84 -7.47 14.16
C PRO A 197 -7.51 -6.00 13.81
N ARG A 198 -6.32 -5.76 13.26
CA ARG A 198 -5.77 -4.41 13.03
C ARG A 198 -5.18 -4.31 11.62
N ALA A 199 -6.05 -4.26 10.61
CA ALA A 199 -5.66 -4.00 9.24
C ALA A 199 -6.09 -2.60 8.77
N ALA A 200 -5.32 -1.99 7.88
CA ALA A 200 -5.70 -0.75 7.21
C ALA A 200 -5.28 -0.74 5.74
N VAL A 201 -6.01 -0.02 4.90
CA VAL A 201 -5.56 0.37 3.56
C VAL A 201 -5.11 1.82 3.59
N VAL A 202 -3.88 2.07 3.16
CA VAL A 202 -3.30 3.41 3.05
C VAL A 202 -3.20 3.81 1.59
N VAL A 203 -3.87 4.91 1.25
CA VAL A 203 -3.90 5.46 -0.11
C VAL A 203 -2.94 6.64 -0.21
N GLU A 204 -1.98 6.56 -1.12
CA GLU A 204 -0.96 7.60 -1.34
C GLU A 204 -1.47 8.82 -2.16
N ASP A 205 -2.66 9.31 -1.86
CA ASP A 205 -3.29 10.44 -2.54
C ASP A 205 -4.36 11.07 -1.64
N ARG A 206 -4.97 12.18 -2.07
CA ARG A 206 -6.10 12.81 -1.37
C ARG A 206 -7.42 12.27 -1.92
N TYR A 207 -8.43 12.19 -1.05
CA TYR A 207 -9.79 11.86 -1.47
C TYR A 207 -10.29 12.78 -2.62
N SER A 208 -9.94 14.07 -2.57
CA SER A 208 -10.28 15.05 -3.61
C SER A 208 -9.75 14.70 -5.01
N GLU A 209 -8.69 13.89 -5.12
CA GLU A 209 -8.14 13.49 -6.42
C GLU A 209 -9.05 12.50 -7.16
N ILE A 210 -9.97 11.82 -6.46
CA ILE A 210 -11.02 11.00 -7.10
C ILE A 210 -11.87 11.85 -8.05
N PHE A 211 -12.19 13.08 -7.66
CA PHE A 211 -13.01 13.99 -8.47
C PHE A 211 -12.26 14.63 -9.64
N LYS A 212 -10.96 14.37 -9.76
CA LYS A 212 -10.10 14.83 -10.87
C LYS A 212 -9.74 13.72 -11.84
N LEU A 213 -10.28 12.51 -11.65
CA LEU A 213 -10.05 11.38 -12.54
C LEU A 213 -10.62 11.68 -13.92
N THR A 214 -9.81 11.46 -14.95
CA THR A 214 -10.22 11.64 -16.37
C THR A 214 -10.47 10.32 -17.10
N TYR A 215 -10.09 9.20 -16.48
CA TYR A 215 -10.17 7.86 -17.07
C TYR A 215 -11.25 6.98 -16.44
N ALA A 216 -11.91 7.47 -15.38
CA ALA A 216 -13.01 6.81 -14.69
C ALA A 216 -14.02 7.88 -14.25
N ARG A 217 -15.31 7.53 -14.22
CA ARG A 217 -16.37 8.44 -13.75
C ARG A 217 -16.23 8.64 -12.24
N PRO A 218 -15.99 9.87 -11.74
CA PRO A 218 -15.74 10.08 -10.31
C PRO A 218 -16.87 9.62 -9.39
N SER A 219 -18.14 9.79 -9.78
CA SER A 219 -19.29 9.34 -8.99
C SER A 219 -19.24 7.84 -8.74
N VAL A 220 -19.03 7.04 -9.78
CA VAL A 220 -18.93 5.57 -9.68
C VAL A 220 -17.80 5.15 -8.72
N VAL A 221 -16.66 5.84 -8.76
CA VAL A 221 -15.53 5.53 -7.88
C VAL A 221 -15.83 5.92 -6.43
N ALA A 222 -16.47 7.08 -6.22
CA ALA A 222 -16.86 7.54 -4.89
C ALA A 222 -17.93 6.63 -4.25
N ASP A 223 -18.95 6.22 -5.03
CA ASP A 223 -20.01 5.31 -4.58
C ASP A 223 -19.44 3.94 -4.22
N ALA A 224 -18.64 3.33 -5.11
CA ALA A 224 -18.01 2.04 -4.85
C ALA A 224 -17.08 2.06 -3.61
N LEU A 225 -16.37 3.18 -3.39
CA LEU A 225 -15.53 3.35 -2.22
C LEU A 225 -16.38 3.43 -0.93
N ALA A 226 -17.47 4.18 -0.96
CA ALA A 226 -18.39 4.29 0.17
C ALA A 226 -19.03 2.93 0.50
N GLU A 227 -19.52 2.22 -0.52
CA GLU A 227 -20.09 0.87 -0.37
C GLU A 227 -19.10 -0.10 0.28
N LEU A 228 -17.83 -0.10 -0.14
CA LEU A 228 -16.81 -0.95 0.48
C LEU A 228 -16.48 -0.54 1.91
N GLN A 229 -16.42 0.74 2.24
CA GLN A 229 -16.17 1.16 3.63
C GLN A 229 -17.32 0.74 4.57
N ILE A 230 -18.56 0.75 4.09
CA ILE A 230 -19.72 0.24 4.84
C ILE A 230 -19.68 -1.28 4.94
N ALA A 231 -19.26 -1.99 3.89
CA ALA A 231 -19.17 -3.45 3.89
C ALA A 231 -18.01 -3.97 4.76
N PHE A 232 -16.93 -3.20 4.91
CA PHE A 232 -15.72 -3.56 5.66
C PHE A 232 -15.37 -2.49 6.71
N PRO A 233 -16.23 -2.26 7.72
CA PRO A 233 -16.06 -1.16 8.67
C PRO A 233 -14.83 -1.34 9.58
N THR A 234 -14.30 -2.56 9.68
CA THR A 234 -13.12 -2.88 10.49
C THR A 234 -11.79 -2.58 9.78
N VAL A 235 -11.80 -2.35 8.46
CA VAL A 235 -10.59 -2.07 7.67
C VAL A 235 -10.64 -0.62 7.17
N PRO A 236 -10.12 0.35 7.93
CA PRO A 236 -10.10 1.74 7.50
C PRO A 236 -9.31 1.93 6.19
N ILE A 237 -9.86 2.73 5.28
CA ILE A 237 -9.20 3.17 4.05
C ILE A 237 -8.84 4.65 4.21
N VAL A 238 -7.55 4.95 4.39
CA VAL A 238 -7.06 6.28 4.77
C VAL A 238 -6.30 6.94 3.63
N PHE A 239 -6.73 8.15 3.25
CA PHE A 239 -6.08 8.97 2.22
C PHE A 239 -4.99 9.85 2.84
N CYS A 240 -3.74 9.50 2.58
CA CYS A 240 -2.59 10.12 3.22
C CYS A 240 -1.92 11.22 2.37
N GLN A 241 -2.47 11.57 1.20
CA GLN A 241 -1.98 12.61 0.28
C GLN A 241 -0.64 12.34 -0.39
N THR A 242 0.39 11.95 0.35
CA THR A 242 1.73 11.69 -0.19
C THR A 242 2.27 10.38 0.35
N ARG A 243 3.20 9.78 -0.41
CA ARG A 243 3.99 8.63 0.04
C ARG A 243 4.65 8.84 1.41
N LYS A 244 5.19 10.03 1.68
CA LYS A 244 5.85 10.32 2.97
C LYS A 244 4.86 10.28 4.14
N LEU A 245 3.69 10.88 3.95
CA LEU A 245 2.63 10.87 4.97
C LEU A 245 2.00 9.48 5.12
N ALA A 246 1.90 8.72 4.03
CA ALA A 246 1.49 7.32 4.04
C ALA A 246 2.48 6.46 4.85
N GLN A 247 3.79 6.61 4.63
CA GLN A 247 4.84 5.96 5.43
C GLN A 247 4.75 6.33 6.92
N GLU A 248 4.52 7.61 7.24
CA GLU A 248 4.32 8.07 8.62
C GLU A 248 3.08 7.42 9.26
N TYR A 249 1.95 7.37 8.54
CA TYR A 249 0.73 6.71 9.00
C TYR A 249 0.99 5.22 9.23
N THR A 250 1.59 4.52 8.25
CA THR A 250 1.93 3.10 8.36
C THR A 250 2.81 2.82 9.58
N TYR A 251 3.86 3.63 9.79
CA TYR A 251 4.73 3.52 10.97
C TYR A 251 3.94 3.62 12.29
N ARG A 252 3.08 4.63 12.42
CA ARG A 252 2.31 4.85 13.66
C ARG A 252 1.21 3.82 13.86
N TYR A 253 0.51 3.43 12.80
CA TYR A 253 -0.56 2.44 12.84
C TYR A 253 -0.02 1.07 13.27
N LEU A 254 1.09 0.64 12.68
CA LEU A 254 1.74 -0.62 13.04
C LEU A 254 2.27 -0.60 14.48
N ALA A 255 2.89 0.49 14.92
CA ALA A 255 3.29 0.65 16.32
C ALA A 255 2.12 0.52 17.29
N ALA A 256 1.00 1.20 17.02
CA ALA A 256 -0.21 1.12 17.82
C ALA A 256 -0.82 -0.30 17.81
N GLY A 257 -0.83 -0.98 16.66
CA GLY A 257 -1.29 -2.36 16.54
C GLY A 257 -0.46 -3.33 17.37
N ARG A 258 0.86 -3.15 17.41
CA ARG A 258 1.76 -3.94 18.27
C ARG A 258 1.48 -3.70 19.75
N THR A 259 1.38 -2.44 20.18
CA THR A 259 1.09 -2.09 21.59
C THR A 259 -0.26 -2.67 22.01
N TRP A 260 -1.30 -2.47 21.20
CA TRP A 260 -2.63 -3.04 21.48
C TRP A 260 -2.57 -4.56 21.64
N ALA A 261 -1.83 -5.27 20.78
CA ALA A 261 -1.72 -6.72 20.87
C ALA A 261 -1.00 -7.21 22.15
N LEU A 262 0.02 -6.48 22.61
CA LEU A 262 0.72 -6.78 23.86
C LEU A 262 -0.17 -6.50 25.07
N ASP A 263 -0.81 -5.32 25.12
CA ASP A 263 -1.71 -4.95 26.23
C ASP A 263 -2.88 -5.94 26.36
N ASN A 264 -3.42 -6.43 25.24
CA ASN A 264 -4.50 -7.43 25.25
C ASN A 264 -4.02 -8.82 25.65
N ALA A 265 -2.79 -9.21 25.29
CA ALA A 265 -2.20 -10.47 25.73
C ALA A 265 -1.95 -10.45 27.25
N ASP A 266 -1.43 -9.33 27.77
CA ASP A 266 -1.20 -9.13 29.19
C ASP A 266 -2.52 -9.15 29.97
N ALA A 267 -3.57 -8.49 29.46
CA ALA A 267 -4.90 -8.54 30.04
C ALA A 267 -5.50 -9.96 30.03
N ALA A 268 -5.41 -10.68 28.90
CA ALA A 268 -5.88 -12.06 28.81
C ALA A 268 -5.19 -12.98 29.83
N ALA A 269 -3.86 -12.83 29.97
CA ALA A 269 -3.08 -13.56 30.97
C ALA A 269 -3.47 -13.18 32.42
N ALA A 270 -3.70 -11.89 32.70
CA ALA A 270 -4.06 -11.41 34.03
C ALA A 270 -5.48 -11.80 34.46
N PHE A 271 -6.43 -11.87 33.51
CA PHE A 271 -7.83 -12.17 33.78
C PHE A 271 -8.23 -13.63 33.49
N GLY A 272 -7.29 -14.47 33.05
CA GLY A 272 -7.54 -15.89 32.77
C GLY A 272 -8.55 -16.13 31.64
N VAL A 273 -8.69 -15.16 30.73
CA VAL A 273 -9.60 -15.24 29.58
C VAL A 273 -8.79 -15.71 28.39
N ASP A 274 -9.08 -16.91 27.88
CA ASP A 274 -8.39 -17.46 26.71
C ASP A 274 -8.54 -16.49 25.52
N ALA A 275 -7.43 -15.91 25.07
CA ALA A 275 -7.40 -14.89 24.00
C ALA A 275 -7.70 -15.47 22.60
N THR A 276 -8.21 -16.69 22.53
CA THR A 276 -8.69 -17.38 21.33
C THR A 276 -10.16 -17.11 21.04
N ALA A 277 -10.78 -16.10 21.68
CA ALA A 277 -12.06 -15.56 21.24
C ALA A 277 -11.93 -14.98 19.84
N ASP A 278 -12.15 -15.88 18.88
CA ASP A 278 -12.30 -15.72 17.46
C ASP A 278 -13.02 -14.41 17.11
N HIS A 279 -12.27 -13.42 16.64
CA HIS A 279 -12.84 -12.21 16.02
C HIS A 279 -13.24 -12.55 14.59
N GLY A 280 -14.18 -13.48 14.43
CA GLY A 280 -14.35 -14.20 13.18
C GLY A 280 -15.60 -15.06 13.01
N SER A 281 -16.56 -15.07 13.93
CA SER A 281 -17.91 -15.50 13.57
C SER A 281 -18.97 -14.81 14.43
N HIS A 282 -19.76 -13.92 13.82
CA HIS A 282 -21.17 -13.95 14.17
C HIS A 282 -21.66 -15.32 13.72
N ARG A 283 -21.55 -16.33 14.60
CA ARG A 283 -22.36 -17.53 14.49
C ARG A 283 -23.80 -17.01 14.48
N VAL A 284 -24.37 -16.91 13.29
CA VAL A 284 -25.74 -16.43 13.10
C VAL A 284 -26.59 -17.26 14.04
N GLU A 285 -27.14 -16.63 15.08
CA GLU A 285 -28.04 -17.35 15.97
C GLU A 285 -29.14 -17.93 15.09
N PRO A 286 -29.39 -19.26 15.14
CA PRO A 286 -30.41 -19.86 14.30
C PRO A 286 -31.74 -19.15 14.61
N SER A 287 -32.45 -18.76 13.55
CA SER A 287 -33.80 -18.25 13.70
C SER A 287 -34.67 -19.29 14.43
N SER A 288 -35.72 -18.84 15.12
CA SER A 288 -36.64 -19.78 15.77
C SER A 288 -37.24 -20.79 14.78
N ALA A 289 -37.33 -20.46 13.49
CA ALA A 289 -37.77 -21.38 12.45
C ALA A 289 -36.78 -22.54 12.24
N GLN A 290 -35.49 -22.26 12.22
CA GLN A 290 -34.44 -23.28 12.08
C GLN A 290 -34.39 -24.22 13.28
N ILE A 291 -34.50 -23.67 14.51
CA ILE A 291 -34.56 -24.49 15.73
C ILE A 291 -35.80 -25.38 15.73
N ARG A 292 -36.96 -24.89 15.26
CA ARG A 292 -38.19 -25.72 15.14
C ARG A 292 -38.03 -26.85 14.13
N THR A 293 -37.42 -26.58 12.99
CA THR A 293 -37.18 -27.62 11.97
C THR A 293 -36.27 -28.70 12.51
N TRP A 294 -35.15 -28.32 13.13
CA TRP A 294 -34.27 -29.27 13.80
C TRP A 294 -34.99 -30.07 14.91
N ALA A 295 -35.77 -29.40 15.77
CA ALA A 295 -36.48 -30.07 16.86
C ALA A 295 -37.48 -31.11 16.32
N ARG A 296 -38.18 -30.82 15.21
CA ARG A 296 -39.06 -31.80 14.54
C ARG A 296 -38.27 -32.99 13.98
N ASP A 297 -37.15 -32.74 13.34
CA ASP A 297 -36.30 -33.79 12.76
C ASP A 297 -35.67 -34.66 13.86
N ALA A 298 -35.37 -34.08 15.03
CA ALA A 298 -34.87 -34.77 16.21
C ALA A 298 -35.97 -35.44 17.07
N GLY A 299 -37.25 -35.36 16.66
CA GLY A 299 -38.37 -35.96 17.39
C GLY A 299 -38.75 -35.25 18.70
N LEU A 300 -38.28 -34.01 18.91
CA LEU A 300 -38.59 -33.21 20.09
C LEU A 300 -39.94 -32.48 19.93
N PRO A 301 -40.83 -32.49 20.95
CA PRO A 301 -42.11 -31.81 20.88
C PRO A 301 -41.91 -30.28 20.87
N VAL A 302 -42.28 -29.64 19.77
CA VAL A 302 -42.14 -28.19 19.58
C VAL A 302 -43.41 -27.58 18.98
N ALA A 303 -43.82 -26.40 19.46
CA ALA A 303 -45.00 -25.71 18.95
C ALA A 303 -44.72 -25.02 17.59
N ASP A 304 -45.69 -25.07 16.68
CA ASP A 304 -45.57 -24.51 15.32
C ASP A 304 -45.36 -22.99 15.29
N LYS A 305 -45.85 -22.28 16.32
CA LYS A 305 -45.79 -20.81 16.43
C LYS A 305 -45.54 -20.39 17.89
N GLY A 306 -45.14 -19.14 18.08
CA GLY A 306 -44.89 -18.55 19.40
C GLY A 306 -43.46 -18.75 19.90
N ARG A 307 -43.16 -18.25 21.11
CA ARG A 307 -41.82 -18.29 21.69
C ARG A 307 -41.36 -19.74 21.93
N LEU A 308 -40.12 -20.06 21.57
CA LEU A 308 -39.53 -21.38 21.84
C LEU A 308 -39.36 -21.59 23.34
N ARG A 309 -39.67 -22.80 23.80
CA ARG A 309 -39.39 -23.20 25.18
C ARG A 309 -37.89 -23.27 25.41
N ALA A 310 -37.46 -22.88 26.61
CA ALA A 310 -36.04 -22.84 26.96
C ALA A 310 -35.35 -24.21 26.80
N GLU A 311 -36.06 -25.30 27.10
CA GLU A 311 -35.61 -26.68 26.92
C GLU A 311 -35.23 -27.02 25.47
N ILE A 312 -35.97 -26.52 24.47
CA ILE A 312 -35.69 -26.75 23.04
C ILE A 312 -34.47 -25.96 22.58
N VAL A 313 -34.29 -24.74 23.09
CA VAL A 313 -33.12 -23.90 22.78
C VAL A 313 -31.85 -24.49 23.41
N ALA A 314 -31.97 -25.04 24.63
CA ALA A 314 -30.87 -25.72 25.31
C ALA A 314 -30.45 -27.00 24.57
N ALA A 315 -31.41 -27.85 24.20
CA ALA A 315 -31.15 -29.08 23.44
C ALA A 315 -30.50 -28.79 22.07
N TRP A 316 -30.92 -27.71 21.38
CA TRP A 316 -30.28 -27.31 20.13
C TRP A 316 -28.83 -26.91 20.33
N ARG A 317 -28.51 -26.19 21.40
CA ARG A 317 -27.13 -25.78 21.73
C ARG A 317 -26.26 -27.00 22.04
N GLU A 318 -26.75 -27.93 22.84
CA GLU A 318 -26.03 -29.16 23.18
C GLU A 318 -25.73 -30.03 21.95
N ALA A 319 -26.68 -30.14 21.01
CA ALA A 319 -26.48 -30.91 19.77
C ALA A 319 -25.57 -30.24 18.72
N HIS A 320 -25.23 -28.96 18.89
CA HIS A 320 -24.43 -28.18 17.93
C HIS A 320 -23.29 -27.41 18.62
N THR A 321 -22.69 -28.01 19.64
CA THR A 321 -21.42 -27.61 20.26
C THR A 321 -20.36 -28.63 19.88
#